data_AF-A0A0F3IHB8-F1
#
_entry.id   AF-A0A0F3IHB8-F1
#
_cell.length_a   1.000
_cell.length_b   1.000
_cell.length_c   1.000
_cell.angle_alpha   90.00
_cell.angle_beta   90.00
_cell.angle_gamma   90.00
#
_symmetry.space_group_name_H-M   'P 1'
#
loop_
_entity.id
_entity.type
_entity.pdbx_description
1 polymer ?
#
loop_
_entity_poly.entity_id
_entity_poly.type
_entity_poly.pdbx_seq_one_letter_code
_entity_poly.pdbx_strand_id
1 'polypeptide(L)'
;GRQPLRVVFGPMMSLQEQGWTLLTWRWAIFFVFLAGLNEIAWRVLTTDQWVTLKTFGFIPIVMLFALTQAPLMTRYKLAEEAESPRS
;
A
#
# COMPACT_ATOMS: atom_id res chain seq x y z
N GLY A 1 -1.07 -32.93 1.99
CA GLY A 1 -1.76 -31.80 1.36
C GLY A 1 -0.99 -30.53 1.63
N ARG A 2 -0.54 -29.82 0.58
CA ARG A 2 0.12 -28.52 0.77
C ARG A 2 -0.93 -27.55 1.28
N GLN A 3 -0.77 -27.01 2.48
CA GLN A 3 -1.70 -26.03 3.04
C GLN A 3 -1.39 -24.66 2.44
N PRO A 4 -2.15 -24.20 1.42
CA PRO A 4 -1.85 -22.95 0.71
C PRO A 4 -1.86 -21.75 1.67
N LEU A 5 -2.68 -21.82 2.73
CA LEU A 5 -2.73 -20.82 3.79
C LEU A 5 -1.37 -20.63 4.47
N ARG A 6 -0.67 -21.72 4.83
CA ARG A 6 0.62 -21.63 5.52
C ARG A 6 1.72 -21.00 4.65
N VAL A 7 1.62 -21.17 3.34
CA VAL A 7 2.54 -20.57 2.34
C VAL A 7 2.24 -19.09 2.13
N VAL A 8 0.98 -18.67 2.20
CA VAL A 8 0.57 -17.26 2.06
C VAL A 8 0.84 -16.47 3.35
N PHE A 9 0.65 -17.07 4.52
CA PHE A 9 0.86 -16.42 5.82
C PHE A 9 2.31 -16.46 6.33
N GLY A 10 3.12 -17.45 5.92
CA GLY A 10 4.52 -17.58 6.34
C GLY A 10 5.37 -16.32 6.06
N PRO A 11 5.33 -15.76 4.83
CA PRO A 11 6.03 -14.53 4.49
C PRO A 11 5.44 -13.26 5.14
N MET A 12 4.17 -13.27 5.55
CA MET A 12 3.57 -12.13 6.27
C MET A 12 4.12 -12.03 7.70
N MET A 13 4.49 -13.16 8.31
CA MET A 13 5.12 -13.19 9.64
C MET A 13 6.61 -12.81 9.61
N SER A 14 7.26 -12.71 8.45
CA SER A 14 8.70 -12.36 8.33
C SER A 14 8.97 -10.88 8.01
N LEU A 15 7.94 -10.04 7.87
CA LEU A 15 8.13 -8.59 7.82
C LEU A 15 8.55 -8.09 9.22
N GLN A 16 9.75 -7.50 9.32
CA GLN A 16 10.20 -6.83 10.54
C GLN A 16 9.14 -5.85 11.06
N GLU A 17 8.97 -5.71 12.38
CA GLU A 17 8.00 -4.80 13.02
C GLU A 17 8.07 -3.36 12.48
N GLN A 18 9.27 -2.91 12.10
CA GLN A 18 9.51 -1.60 11.51
C GLN A 18 8.85 -1.45 10.13
N GLY A 19 8.86 -2.50 9.30
CA GLY A 19 8.20 -2.51 7.99
C GLY A 19 6.67 -2.43 8.12
N TRP A 20 6.10 -3.14 9.10
CA TRP A 20 4.67 -3.05 9.41
C TRP A 20 4.25 -1.66 9.89
N THR A 21 5.02 -1.08 10.82
CA THR A 21 4.75 0.27 11.33
C THR A 21 4.79 1.31 10.21
N LEU A 22 5.78 1.23 9.33
CA LEU A 22 5.92 2.15 8.21
C LEU A 22 4.82 1.96 7.15
N LEU A 23 4.42 0.72 6.88
CA LEU A 23 3.30 0.41 6.00
C LEU A 23 2.00 1.01 6.56
N THR A 24 1.72 0.78 7.84
CA THR A 24 0.54 1.34 8.53
C THR A 24 0.55 2.86 8.48
N TRP A 25 1.68 3.53 8.74
CA TRP A 25 1.78 4.98 8.62
C TRP A 25 1.54 5.50 7.20
N ARG A 26 2.06 4.83 6.17
CA ARG A 26 1.83 5.20 4.77
C ARG A 26 0.36 5.03 4.37
N TRP A 27 -0.27 3.96 4.81
CA TRP A 27 -1.71 3.73 4.62
C TRP A 27 -2.54 4.77 5.38
N ALA A 28 -2.19 5.10 6.62
CA ALA A 28 -2.88 6.13 7.38
C ALA A 28 -2.82 7.50 6.67
N ILE A 29 -1.65 7.92 6.21
CA ILE A 29 -1.49 9.17 5.43
C ILE A 29 -2.30 9.12 4.13
N PHE A 30 -2.29 7.99 3.43
CA PHE A 30 -3.07 7.82 2.20
C PHE A 30 -4.58 7.94 2.44
N PHE A 31 -5.09 7.32 3.51
CA PHE A 31 -6.51 7.45 3.87
C PHE A 31 -6.89 8.86 4.31
N VAL A 32 -6.04 9.55 5.07
CA VAL A 32 -6.26 10.96 5.43
C VAL A 32 -6.28 11.84 4.18
N PHE A 33 -5.37 11.61 3.24
CA PHE A 33 -5.37 12.30 1.95
C PHE A 33 -6.66 12.05 1.17
N LEU A 34 -7.11 10.79 1.07
CA LEU A 34 -8.38 10.44 0.41
C LEU A 34 -9.59 11.06 1.11
N ALA A 35 -9.59 11.12 2.43
CA ALA A 35 -10.65 11.76 3.21
C ALA A 35 -10.70 13.27 2.92
N GLY A 36 -9.55 13.94 2.87
CA GLY A 36 -9.47 15.35 2.47
C GLY A 36 -9.93 15.58 1.03
N LEU A 37 -9.49 14.75 0.09
CA LEU A 37 -9.97 14.79 -1.30
C LEU A 37 -11.49 14.63 -1.38
N ASN A 38 -12.05 13.69 -0.60
CA ASN A 38 -13.49 13.46 -0.54
C ASN A 38 -14.25 14.66 0.07
N GLU A 39 -13.72 15.24 1.14
CA GLU A 39 -14.28 16.44 1.80
C GLU A 39 -14.16 17.70 0.93
N ILE A 40 -13.23 17.78 0.00
CA ILE A 40 -13.21 18.86 -1.00
C ILE A 40 -14.20 18.55 -2.12
N ALA A 41 -14.19 17.31 -2.63
CA ALA A 41 -15.05 16.88 -3.72
C ALA A 41 -16.53 17.06 -3.39
N TRP A 42 -16.99 16.69 -2.18
CA TRP A 42 -18.42 16.87 -1.83
C TRP A 42 -18.82 18.34 -1.63
N ARG A 43 -17.88 19.26 -1.32
CA ARG A 43 -18.17 20.70 -1.17
C ARG A 43 -18.20 21.42 -2.51
N VAL A 44 -17.36 21.00 -3.45
CA VAL A 44 -17.07 21.75 -4.68
C VAL A 44 -17.72 21.13 -5.92
N LEU A 45 -17.90 19.80 -5.95
CA LEU A 45 -18.41 19.09 -7.13
C LEU A 45 -19.89 18.76 -7.01
N THR A 46 -20.58 18.69 -8.15
CA THR A 46 -21.93 18.13 -8.24
C THR A 46 -21.92 16.61 -8.19
N THR A 47 -23.07 15.97 -7.97
CA THR A 47 -23.17 14.50 -7.86
C THR A 47 -22.57 13.77 -9.06
N ASP A 48 -22.85 14.23 -10.29
CA ASP A 48 -22.32 13.59 -11.52
C ASP A 48 -20.80 13.73 -11.64
N GLN A 49 -20.26 14.90 -11.29
CA GLN A 49 -18.82 15.14 -11.25
C GLN A 49 -18.14 14.32 -10.15
N TRP A 50 -18.77 14.22 -8.97
CA TRP A 50 -18.28 13.43 -7.84
C TRP A 50 -18.24 11.93 -8.17
N VAL A 51 -19.30 11.38 -8.79
CA VAL A 51 -19.32 9.97 -9.23
C VAL A 51 -18.24 9.72 -10.28
N THR A 52 -18.06 10.63 -11.24
CA THR A 52 -17.03 10.49 -12.29
C THR A 52 -15.62 10.53 -11.70
N LEU A 53 -15.33 11.48 -10.80
CA LEU A 53 -14.06 11.56 -10.09
C LEU A 53 -13.81 10.30 -9.26
N LYS A 54 -14.84 9.78 -8.58
CA LYS A 54 -14.71 8.56 -7.78
C LYS A 54 -14.42 7.35 -8.68
N THR A 55 -15.22 7.13 -9.70
CA THR A 55 -15.10 5.95 -10.58
C THR A 55 -13.77 5.94 -11.34
N PHE A 56 -13.34 7.07 -11.90
CA PHE A 56 -12.14 7.13 -12.74
C PHE A 56 -10.89 7.64 -12.01
N GLY A 57 -11.04 8.36 -10.90
CA GLY A 57 -9.93 8.92 -10.14
C GLY A 57 -9.36 7.98 -9.07
N PHE A 58 -10.18 7.19 -8.37
CA PHE A 58 -9.64 6.30 -7.32
C PHE A 58 -8.74 5.19 -7.90
N ILE A 59 -9.07 4.62 -9.06
CA ILE A 59 -8.28 3.57 -9.71
C ILE A 59 -6.82 4.02 -9.97
N PRO A 60 -6.55 5.13 -10.69
CA PRO A 60 -5.19 5.60 -10.92
C PRO A 60 -4.51 6.08 -9.62
N ILE A 61 -5.24 6.66 -8.67
CA ILE A 61 -4.68 7.07 -7.36
C ILE A 61 -4.18 5.83 -6.59
N VAL A 62 -4.98 4.76 -6.54
CA VAL A 62 -4.61 3.50 -5.88
C VAL A 62 -3.45 2.83 -6.62
N MET A 63 -3.46 2.82 -7.96
CA MET A 63 -2.33 2.28 -8.72
C MET A 63 -1.03 3.06 -8.46
N LEU A 64 -1.07 4.38 -8.48
CA LEU A 64 0.09 5.21 -8.16
C LEU A 64 0.58 4.94 -6.75
N PHE A 65 -0.33 4.86 -5.77
CA PHE A 65 0.02 4.51 -4.39
C PHE A 65 0.68 3.13 -4.33
N ALA A 66 0.11 2.12 -4.97
CA ALA A 66 0.67 0.76 -5.03
C ALA A 66 2.07 0.73 -5.67
N LEU A 67 2.27 1.50 -6.76
CA LEU A 67 3.58 1.66 -7.39
C LEU A 67 4.59 2.32 -6.44
N THR A 68 4.18 3.30 -5.62
CA THR A 68 5.04 3.86 -4.57
C THR A 68 5.28 2.92 -3.38
N GLN A 69 4.47 1.87 -3.23
CA GLN A 69 4.70 0.79 -2.26
C GLN A 69 5.74 -0.22 -2.75
N ALA A 70 5.84 -0.46 -4.06
CA ALA A 70 6.81 -1.39 -4.64
C ALA A 70 8.28 -1.15 -4.22
N PRO A 71 8.84 0.08 -4.25
CA PRO A 71 10.22 0.32 -3.81
C PRO A 71 10.40 0.18 -2.29
N LEU A 72 9.34 0.42 -1.49
CA LEU A 72 9.39 0.19 -0.06
C LEU A 72 9.43 -1.31 0.23
N MET A 73 8.58 -2.07 -0.46
CA MET A 73 8.59 -3.51 -0.38
C MET A 73 9.95 -4.06 -0.78
N THR A 74 10.63 -3.57 -1.83
CA THR A 74 12.00 -4.02 -2.16
C THR A 74 13.05 -3.56 -1.15
N ARG A 75 12.93 -2.37 -0.56
CA ARG A 75 13.85 -1.87 0.48
C ARG A 75 13.78 -2.67 1.78
N TYR A 76 12.62 -3.23 2.11
CA TYR A 76 12.38 -4.00 3.33
C TYR A 76 12.14 -5.51 3.09
N LYS A 77 12.25 -5.99 1.84
CA LYS A 77 12.16 -7.42 1.47
C LYS A 77 13.40 -8.24 1.85
N LEU A 78 14.10 -7.85 2.92
CA LEU A 78 15.37 -8.43 3.36
C LEU A 78 16.49 -8.02 2.37
N ALA A 79 17.66 -7.50 2.72
CA ALA A 79 18.56 -7.84 3.81
C ALA A 79 18.81 -9.36 4.01
N GLU A 80 18.32 -10.23 3.12
CA GLU A 80 18.61 -11.68 3.13
C GLU A 80 19.51 -12.08 1.94
N GLU A 81 20.04 -11.10 1.21
CA GLU A 81 21.00 -11.33 0.11
C GLU A 81 22.29 -10.50 0.26
N ALA A 82 22.56 -9.96 1.46
CA ALA A 82 23.81 -9.24 1.78
C ALA A 82 24.71 -10.00 2.76
N GLU A 83 24.38 -11.25 3.11
CA GLU A 83 25.23 -12.12 3.91
C GLU A 83 25.25 -13.55 3.32
N SER A 84 25.72 -13.65 2.08
CA SER A 84 26.55 -14.79 1.71
C SER A 84 27.96 -14.26 1.43
N PRO A 85 28.79 -14.03 2.47
CA PRO A 85 30.20 -13.96 2.25
C PRO A 85 30.63 -15.35 1.77
N ARG A 86 31.38 -15.38 0.67
CA ARG A 86 32.08 -16.56 0.14
C ARG A 86 32.47 -17.57 1.22
N SER A 87 32.13 -18.85 1.01
CA SER A 87 33.05 -19.98 1.17
C SER A 87 32.40 -21.25 0.65
#